data_AF-A0A8C2XE95-F1
#
_entry.id   AF-A0A8C2XE95-F1
#
_cell.length_a   1.000
_cell.length_b   1.000
_cell.length_c   1.000
_cell.angle_alpha   90.00
_cell.angle_beta   90.00
_cell.angle_gamma   90.00
#
_symmetry.space_group_name_H-M   'P 1'
#
loop_
_entity.id
_entity.type
_entity.pdbx_description
1 polymer ?
#
loop_
_entity_poly.entity_id
_entity_poly.type
_entity_poly.pdbx_seq_one_letter_code
_entity_poly.pdbx_strand_id
1 'polypeptide(L)'
;MELEAVQAKVRALGIGLEYRRDEGANGNRAGNAARNRSGSRREVCVLTGLKEDVLGVIELINRAIQKGLCQDLQDKEEAGLALCVQWSIQDVNKAWRELNLHDNYQLEEAHLKKQVFVELPPTGGRKLKVNLRKQEATDCLTGNTYKAKRNESETGTSHVVVLLLDYATQLAQTTTVIHVTSTPGLELPTQWEPMDGQVFKTVELHPNSPEYQTVARGFLKTAKFNIQKIERMQHPFQWKAYTLCRQRILAKNGPTDLGEKSLYHGTSAESCNSIGMDRFNRSFAGQHAAMYGKGVYFAVNAAYSASYGAPDASGSKRMYVALVLTGRYTVGQASMNAPPPRGADPTDRFDSVVNKQQQPDMFVIFHDDQAYPEYLVTFK
;
A
#
# COMPACT_ATOMS: atom_id res chain seq x y z
N MET A 1 -15.56 -16.80 12.62
CA MET A 1 -16.48 -15.77 12.06
C MET A 1 -16.29 -15.57 10.57
N GLU A 2 -15.08 -15.36 10.06
CA GLU A 2 -14.89 -15.00 8.64
C GLU A 2 -15.03 -16.16 7.66
N LEU A 3 -14.63 -17.38 8.04
CA LEU A 3 -14.89 -18.58 7.22
C LEU A 3 -16.40 -18.83 7.02
N GLU A 4 -17.19 -18.68 8.08
CA GLU A 4 -18.65 -18.79 8.02
C GLU A 4 -19.27 -17.69 7.15
N ALA A 5 -18.74 -16.46 7.20
CA ALA A 5 -19.19 -15.36 6.36
C ALA A 5 -18.86 -15.60 4.87
N VAL A 6 -17.66 -16.11 4.58
CA VAL A 6 -17.25 -16.52 3.23
C VAL A 6 -18.15 -17.64 2.73
N GLN A 7 -18.35 -18.69 3.53
CA GLN A 7 -19.21 -19.82 3.18
C GLN A 7 -20.68 -19.43 3.02
N ALA A 8 -21.21 -18.54 3.87
CA ALA A 8 -22.56 -18.02 3.77
C ALA A 8 -22.76 -17.21 2.48
N LYS A 9 -21.77 -16.42 2.06
CA LYS A 9 -21.84 -15.62 0.85
C LYS A 9 -21.65 -16.44 -0.43
N VAL A 10 -20.78 -17.47 -0.39
CA VAL A 10 -20.67 -18.47 -1.47
C VAL A 10 -22.02 -19.17 -1.69
N ARG A 11 -22.69 -19.59 -0.60
CA ARG A 11 -24.03 -20.19 -0.65
C ARG A 11 -25.10 -19.22 -1.16
N ALA A 12 -25.09 -17.97 -0.68
CA ALA A 12 -26.09 -16.97 -1.04
C ALA A 12 -26.00 -16.51 -2.51
N LEU A 13 -24.80 -16.51 -3.09
CA LEU A 13 -24.54 -16.06 -4.47
C LEU A 13 -24.52 -17.20 -5.51
N GLY A 14 -24.81 -18.45 -5.08
CA GLY A 14 -24.81 -19.60 -5.99
C GLY A 14 -23.44 -19.90 -6.61
N ILE A 15 -22.34 -19.55 -5.92
CA ILE A 15 -20.98 -19.76 -6.41
C ILE A 15 -20.62 -21.24 -6.22
N GLY A 16 -20.26 -21.92 -7.31
CA GLY A 16 -19.73 -23.27 -7.29
C GLY A 16 -18.31 -23.29 -6.72
N LEU A 17 -18.07 -24.12 -5.71
CA LEU A 17 -16.80 -24.30 -5.04
C LEU A 17 -16.26 -25.71 -5.32
N GLU A 18 -15.18 -25.81 -6.09
CA GLU A 18 -14.52 -27.10 -6.37
C GLU A 18 -13.12 -27.13 -5.75
N TYR A 19 -12.84 -28.19 -4.99
CA TYR A 19 -11.49 -28.50 -4.53
C TYR A 19 -10.83 -29.43 -5.55
N ARG A 20 -9.82 -28.93 -6.24
CA ARG A 20 -9.05 -29.69 -7.22
C ARG A 20 -7.66 -30.01 -6.66
N ARG A 21 -7.22 -31.24 -6.87
CA ARG A 21 -5.82 -31.64 -6.66
C ARG A 21 -5.04 -31.33 -7.93
N ASP A 22 -3.98 -30.56 -7.80
CA ASP A 22 -3.08 -30.27 -8.92
C ASP A 22 -2.13 -31.47 -9.11
N GLU A 23 -2.52 -32.41 -9.97
CA GLU A 23 -1.59 -33.43 -10.46
C GLU A 23 -0.79 -32.80 -11.59
N GLY A 24 0.41 -32.30 -11.26
CA GLY A 24 1.27 -31.55 -12.16
C GLY A 24 1.38 -32.19 -13.55
N ALA A 25 1.12 -31.39 -14.59
CA ALA A 25 1.17 -31.80 -15.98
C ALA A 25 2.56 -32.34 -16.35
N ASN A 26 2.71 -33.67 -16.39
CA ASN A 26 3.91 -34.33 -16.88
C ASN A 26 3.69 -34.74 -18.35
N GLY A 27 4.03 -33.83 -19.27
CA GLY A 27 4.11 -34.14 -20.69
C GLY A 27 5.32 -35.04 -20.98
N ASN A 28 5.05 -36.30 -21.31
CA ASN A 28 5.90 -37.29 -22.00
C ASN A 28 7.40 -36.97 -22.16
N ARG A 29 8.25 -37.64 -21.37
CA ARG A 29 9.50 -38.26 -21.85
C ARG A 29 9.88 -39.44 -20.95
N ALA A 30 10.00 -40.61 -21.58
CA ALA A 30 10.48 -41.83 -20.97
C ALA A 30 11.93 -41.69 -20.48
N GLY A 31 12.24 -42.31 -19.33
CA GLY A 31 13.62 -42.48 -18.85
C GLY A 31 13.73 -42.59 -17.34
N ASN A 32 13.90 -43.82 -16.86
CA ASN A 32 14.13 -44.22 -15.46
C ASN A 32 15.06 -43.30 -14.66
N ALA A 33 14.60 -42.81 -13.51
CA ALA A 33 15.40 -42.69 -12.29
C ALA A 33 14.47 -42.44 -11.09
N ALA A 34 14.28 -43.46 -10.27
CA ALA A 34 13.73 -43.30 -8.93
C ALA A 34 14.67 -42.43 -8.10
N ARG A 35 14.17 -41.30 -7.56
CA ARG A 35 14.69 -40.67 -6.34
C ARG A 35 13.68 -39.67 -5.78
N ASN A 36 13.20 -39.99 -4.58
CA ASN A 36 12.46 -39.18 -3.62
C ASN A 36 12.37 -37.68 -3.96
N ARG A 37 11.18 -37.23 -4.35
CA ARG A 37 10.75 -35.86 -4.11
C ARG A 37 9.45 -35.91 -3.32
N SER A 38 9.54 -35.49 -2.05
CA SER A 38 8.39 -34.99 -1.30
C SER A 38 7.84 -33.80 -2.07
N GLY A 39 6.91 -34.06 -2.99
CA GLY A 39 6.23 -33.03 -3.76
C GLY A 39 5.29 -32.28 -2.82
N SER A 40 5.52 -30.99 -2.64
CA SER A 40 4.59 -30.10 -1.95
C SER A 40 3.22 -30.23 -2.61
N ARG A 41 2.30 -30.86 -1.87
CA ARG A 41 0.95 -31.21 -2.27
C ARG A 41 0.14 -29.92 -2.37
N ARG A 42 -0.07 -29.42 -3.59
CA ARG A 42 -0.83 -28.19 -3.82
C ARG A 42 -2.32 -28.50 -3.93
N GLU A 43 -3.08 -28.02 -2.96
CA GLU A 43 -4.53 -28.03 -2.98
C GLU A 43 -5.04 -26.74 -3.64
N VAL A 44 -5.85 -26.87 -4.69
CA VAL A 44 -6.36 -25.74 -5.48
C VAL A 44 -7.85 -25.61 -5.27
N CYS A 45 -8.31 -24.40 -4.97
CA CYS A 45 -9.72 -24.07 -4.83
C CYS A 45 -10.18 -23.27 -6.05
N VAL A 46 -11.23 -23.75 -6.73
CA VAL A 46 -11.81 -23.13 -7.93
C VAL A 46 -13.19 -22.58 -7.58
N LEU A 47 -13.37 -21.26 -7.74
CA LEU A 47 -14.64 -20.57 -7.58
C LEU A 47 -15.25 -20.32 -8.96
N THR A 48 -16.51 -20.70 -9.14
CA THR A 48 -17.26 -20.54 -10.41
C THR A 48 -18.58 -19.82 -10.16
N GLY A 49 -18.86 -18.77 -10.93
CA GLY A 49 -20.05 -17.95 -10.72
C GLY A 49 -19.99 -16.66 -11.54
N LEU A 50 -20.95 -15.76 -11.30
CA LEU A 50 -20.95 -14.44 -11.93
C LEU A 50 -19.70 -13.66 -11.52
N LYS A 51 -19.10 -12.94 -12.47
CA LYS A 51 -17.80 -12.28 -12.31
C LYS A 51 -17.74 -11.38 -11.07
N GLU A 52 -18.74 -10.53 -10.87
CA GLU A 52 -18.79 -9.61 -9.73
C GLU A 52 -18.95 -10.33 -8.38
N ASP A 53 -19.71 -11.43 -8.37
CA ASP A 53 -19.94 -12.24 -7.16
C ASP A 53 -18.69 -13.02 -6.76
N VAL A 54 -17.98 -13.59 -7.75
CA VAL A 54 -16.70 -14.26 -7.53
C VAL A 54 -15.65 -13.28 -7.02
N LEU A 55 -15.57 -12.07 -7.59
CA LEU A 55 -14.66 -11.03 -7.11
C LEU A 55 -14.99 -10.60 -5.68
N GLY A 56 -16.27 -10.44 -5.34
CA GLY A 56 -16.71 -10.11 -3.99
C GLY A 56 -16.40 -11.19 -2.94
N VAL A 57 -16.38 -12.48 -3.34
CA VAL A 57 -15.94 -13.57 -2.47
C VAL A 57 -14.42 -13.62 -2.35
N ILE A 58 -13.68 -13.39 -3.45
CA ILE A 58 -12.21 -13.32 -3.44
C ILE A 58 -11.72 -12.19 -2.52
N GLU A 59 -12.36 -11.02 -2.53
CA GLU A 59 -11.99 -9.92 -1.64
C GLU A 59 -12.13 -10.32 -0.16
N LEU A 60 -13.22 -11.01 0.19
CA LEU A 60 -13.43 -11.49 1.56
C LEU A 60 -12.42 -12.56 1.97
N ILE A 61 -12.09 -13.49 1.05
CA ILE A 61 -11.05 -14.50 1.28
C ILE A 61 -9.69 -13.81 1.50
N ASN A 62 -9.31 -12.86 0.65
CA ASN A 62 -8.05 -12.13 0.78
C ASN A 62 -8.01 -11.33 2.08
N ARG A 63 -9.10 -10.68 2.46
CA ARG A 63 -9.20 -9.96 3.74
C ARG A 63 -9.03 -10.90 4.93
N ALA A 64 -9.65 -12.08 4.89
CA ALA A 64 -9.54 -13.09 5.94
C ALA A 64 -8.12 -13.68 6.02
N ILE A 65 -7.48 -13.94 4.87
CA ILE A 65 -6.09 -14.41 4.81
C ILE A 65 -5.15 -13.35 5.35
N GLN A 66 -5.26 -12.10 4.90
CA GLN A 66 -4.39 -11.02 5.36
C GLN A 66 -4.56 -10.78 6.86
N LYS A 67 -5.79 -10.80 7.37
CA LYS A 67 -6.04 -10.70 8.81
C LYS A 67 -5.48 -11.88 9.58
N GLY A 68 -5.64 -13.10 9.08
CA GLY A 68 -5.08 -14.31 9.70
C GLY A 68 -3.55 -14.31 9.72
N LEU A 69 -2.90 -13.92 8.61
CA LEU A 69 -1.45 -13.79 8.51
C LEU A 69 -0.94 -12.68 9.42
N CYS A 70 -1.60 -11.53 9.47
CA CYS A 70 -1.25 -10.43 10.36
C CYS A 70 -1.37 -10.84 11.84
N GLN A 71 -2.39 -11.63 12.19
CA GLN A 71 -2.54 -12.15 13.54
C GLN A 71 -1.46 -13.18 13.87
N ASP A 72 -1.17 -14.13 12.97
CA ASP A 72 -0.10 -15.13 13.18
C ASP A 72 1.29 -14.47 13.29
N LEU A 73 1.54 -13.44 12.49
CA LEU A 73 2.74 -12.60 12.60
C LEU A 73 2.83 -11.94 13.97
N GLN A 74 1.76 -11.26 14.39
CA GLN A 74 1.68 -10.58 15.68
C GLN A 74 1.88 -11.57 16.83
N ASP A 75 1.19 -12.71 16.83
CA ASP A 75 1.31 -13.74 17.86
C ASP A 75 2.75 -14.28 17.97
N LYS A 76 3.44 -14.42 16.82
CA LYS A 76 4.85 -14.85 16.78
C LYS A 76 5.82 -13.77 17.24
N GLU A 77 5.59 -12.52 16.90
CA GLU A 77 6.38 -11.39 17.43
C GLU A 77 6.23 -11.29 18.95
N GLU A 78 5.00 -11.39 19.45
CA GLU A 78 4.70 -11.36 20.89
C GLU A 78 5.37 -12.53 21.62
N ALA A 79 5.26 -13.75 21.08
CA ALA A 79 5.92 -14.93 21.63
C ALA A 79 7.45 -14.83 21.57
N GLY A 80 8.00 -14.38 20.44
CA GLY A 80 9.45 -14.22 20.25
C GLY A 80 10.04 -13.16 21.17
N LEU A 81 9.34 -12.04 21.34
CA LEU A 81 9.75 -10.98 22.26
C LEU A 81 9.77 -11.47 23.71
N ALA A 82 8.77 -12.24 24.14
CA ALA A 82 8.70 -12.81 25.49
C ALA A 82 9.89 -13.74 25.82
N LEU A 83 10.58 -14.29 24.82
CA LEU A 83 11.81 -15.07 25.04
C LEU A 83 13.02 -14.19 25.40
N CYS A 84 13.00 -12.92 25.02
CA CYS A 84 14.08 -11.96 25.29
C CYS A 84 13.77 -11.05 26.47
N VAL A 85 12.53 -10.55 26.53
CA VAL A 85 12.11 -9.53 27.47
C VAL A 85 10.77 -9.90 28.07
N GLN A 86 10.74 -9.97 29.40
CA GLN A 86 9.53 -10.29 30.15
C GLN A 86 9.26 -9.22 31.21
N TRP A 87 8.10 -8.58 31.08
CA TRP A 87 7.54 -7.66 32.05
C TRP A 87 6.74 -8.42 33.11
N SER A 88 6.84 -7.97 34.35
CA SER A 88 6.09 -8.51 35.47
C SER A 88 5.49 -7.41 36.34
N ILE A 89 4.32 -7.66 36.90
CA ILE A 89 3.64 -6.75 37.84
C ILE A 89 3.35 -7.50 39.14
N GLN A 90 3.49 -6.84 40.28
CA GLN A 90 3.13 -7.41 41.57
C GLN A 90 1.62 -7.55 41.73
N ASP A 91 1.17 -8.67 42.27
CA ASP A 91 -0.22 -8.84 42.71
C ASP A 91 -0.46 -8.26 44.12
N VAL A 92 -1.69 -8.40 44.61
CA VAL A 92 -2.11 -7.92 45.94
C VAL A 92 -1.31 -8.53 47.09
N ASN A 93 -0.70 -9.70 46.89
CA ASN A 93 0.14 -10.40 47.86
C ASN A 93 1.63 -10.07 47.67
N LYS A 94 1.95 -9.06 46.85
CA LYS A 94 3.32 -8.67 46.44
C LYS A 94 4.08 -9.76 45.68
N ALA A 95 3.39 -10.79 45.20
CA ALA A 95 3.99 -11.82 44.35
C ALA A 95 4.14 -11.29 42.92
N TRP A 96 5.28 -11.55 42.28
CA TRP A 96 5.51 -11.16 40.89
C TRP A 96 4.72 -12.07 39.95
N ARG A 97 3.94 -11.47 39.06
CA ARG A 97 3.26 -12.17 37.98
C ARG A 97 3.72 -11.64 36.65
N GLU A 98 4.10 -12.56 35.78
CA GLU A 98 4.43 -12.26 34.40
C GLU A 98 3.18 -11.84 33.64
N LEU A 99 3.35 -10.87 32.74
CA LEU A 99 2.30 -10.48 31.83
C LEU A 99 2.13 -11.53 30.73
N ASN A 100 0.91 -11.62 30.19
CA ASN A 100 0.70 -12.40 28.97
C ASN A 100 1.49 -11.79 27.80
N LEU A 101 1.61 -12.56 26.71
CA LEU A 101 2.42 -12.19 25.54
C LEU A 101 2.06 -10.80 24.97
N HIS A 102 0.76 -10.52 24.86
CA HIS A 102 0.25 -9.27 24.28
C HIS A 102 0.55 -8.05 25.16
N ASP A 103 0.22 -8.12 26.46
CA ASP A 103 0.47 -7.04 27.40
C ASP A 103 1.97 -6.79 27.59
N ASN A 104 2.77 -7.87 27.55
CA ASN A 104 4.23 -7.81 27.57
C ASN A 104 4.79 -7.04 26.35
N TYR A 105 4.30 -7.36 25.16
CA TYR A 105 4.67 -6.68 23.91
C TYR A 105 4.30 -5.20 23.92
N GLN A 106 3.09 -4.86 24.36
CA GLN A 106 2.65 -3.46 24.41
C GLN A 106 3.52 -2.61 25.36
N LEU A 107 3.88 -3.14 26.54
CA LEU A 107 4.74 -2.41 27.47
C LEU A 107 6.15 -2.23 26.92
N GLU A 108 6.71 -3.26 26.27
CA GLU A 108 8.05 -3.16 25.69
C GLU A 108 8.09 -2.20 24.51
N GLU A 109 7.09 -2.23 23.63
CA GLU A 109 7.01 -1.28 22.52
C GLU A 109 6.96 0.17 23.02
N ALA A 110 6.14 0.42 24.06
CA ALA A 110 6.04 1.73 24.68
C ALA A 110 7.31 2.15 25.42
N HIS A 111 8.02 1.19 26.04
CA HIS A 111 9.32 1.41 26.66
C HIS A 111 10.37 1.84 25.63
N LEU A 112 10.46 1.13 24.50
CA LEU A 112 11.35 1.49 23.38
C LEU A 112 11.02 2.87 22.81
N LYS A 113 9.73 3.21 22.72
CA LYS A 113 9.23 4.54 22.32
C LYS A 113 9.38 5.61 23.41
N LYS A 114 9.97 5.29 24.57
CA LYS A 114 10.22 6.18 25.72
C LYS A 114 8.94 6.85 26.26
N GLN A 115 7.80 6.17 26.16
CA GLN A 115 6.54 6.66 26.70
C GLN A 115 6.58 6.70 28.24
N VAL A 116 5.78 7.59 28.84
CA VAL A 116 5.72 7.72 30.30
C VAL A 116 4.63 6.84 30.88
N PHE A 117 3.48 6.75 30.21
CA PHE A 117 2.32 5.99 30.65
C PHE A 117 1.78 5.10 29.53
N VAL A 118 1.33 3.90 29.89
CA VAL A 118 0.64 2.95 29.00
C VAL A 118 -0.60 2.44 29.72
N GLU A 119 -1.73 2.38 29.04
CA GLU A 119 -2.93 1.73 29.55
C GLU A 119 -3.04 0.34 28.93
N LEU A 120 -2.98 -0.69 29.77
CA LEU A 120 -3.17 -2.07 29.32
C LEU A 120 -4.67 -2.36 29.17
N PRO A 121 -5.05 -3.20 28.20
CA PRO A 121 -6.42 -3.70 28.09
C PRO A 121 -6.84 -4.44 29.38
N PRO A 122 -8.15 -4.57 29.64
CA PRO A 122 -8.65 -5.18 30.88
C PRO A 122 -8.43 -6.69 30.89
N THR A 123 -7.23 -7.12 31.25
CA THR A 123 -6.88 -8.54 31.36
C THR A 123 -7.32 -9.07 32.74
N GLY A 124 -8.21 -10.06 32.76
CA GLY A 124 -8.75 -10.58 34.03
C GLY A 124 -9.63 -9.59 34.81
N GLY A 125 -10.20 -8.58 34.13
CA GLY A 125 -11.15 -7.62 34.71
C GLY A 125 -10.54 -6.39 35.37
N ARG A 126 -9.22 -6.18 35.28
CA ARG A 126 -8.53 -5.00 35.83
C ARG A 126 -7.93 -4.15 34.70
N LYS A 127 -8.28 -2.88 34.64
CA LYS A 127 -7.64 -1.91 33.74
C LYS A 127 -6.44 -1.29 34.45
N LEU A 128 -5.23 -1.52 33.94
CA LEU A 128 -4.00 -1.04 34.56
C LEU A 128 -3.39 0.10 33.76
N LYS A 129 -2.95 1.15 34.44
CA LYS A 129 -2.15 2.24 33.89
C LYS A 129 -0.72 2.15 34.41
N VAL A 130 0.21 1.81 33.54
CA VAL A 130 1.62 1.56 33.87
C VAL A 130 2.43 2.82 33.62
N ASN A 131 3.13 3.31 34.64
CA ASN A 131 4.16 4.33 34.56
C ASN A 131 5.52 3.68 34.33
N LEU A 132 6.03 3.77 33.10
CA LEU A 132 7.28 3.12 32.69
C LEU A 132 8.54 3.76 33.32
N ARG A 133 8.47 5.03 33.74
CA ARG A 133 9.60 5.72 34.41
C ARG A 133 9.72 5.34 35.87
N LYS A 134 8.58 5.23 36.57
CA LYS A 134 8.52 4.83 37.98
C LYS A 134 8.51 3.32 38.16
N GLN A 135 8.27 2.57 37.09
CA GLN A 135 8.02 1.12 37.12
C GLN A 135 6.90 0.77 38.10
N GLU A 136 5.75 1.43 37.92
CA GLU A 136 4.57 1.28 38.77
C GLU A 136 3.34 1.08 37.89
N ALA A 137 2.41 0.24 38.32
CA ALA A 137 1.14 -0.02 37.64
C ALA A 137 -0.02 0.33 38.57
N THR A 138 -0.86 1.28 38.17
CA THR A 138 -2.02 1.72 38.94
C THR A 138 -3.29 1.10 38.37
N ASP A 139 -4.07 0.42 39.22
CA ASP A 139 -5.40 -0.04 38.89
C ASP A 139 -6.34 1.16 38.77
N CYS A 140 -6.95 1.32 37.59
CA CYS A 140 -7.75 2.51 37.28
C CYS A 140 -9.09 2.56 38.04
N LEU A 141 -9.56 1.42 38.58
CA LEU A 141 -10.82 1.34 39.31
C LEU A 141 -10.61 1.54 40.80
N THR A 142 -9.56 0.93 41.36
CA THR A 142 -9.30 0.96 42.81
C THR A 142 -8.29 2.03 43.23
N GLY A 143 -7.51 2.57 42.29
CA GLY A 143 -6.42 3.52 42.57
C GLY A 143 -5.18 2.89 43.19
N ASN A 144 -5.20 1.58 43.46
CA ASN A 144 -4.07 0.86 44.05
C ASN A 144 -2.89 0.81 43.08
N THR A 145 -1.69 1.02 43.59
CA THR A 145 -0.46 1.00 42.79
C THR A 145 0.42 -0.18 43.17
N TYR A 146 0.89 -0.90 42.15
CA TYR A 146 1.71 -2.09 42.22
C TYR A 146 3.06 -1.82 41.56
N LYS A 147 4.12 -2.56 41.93
CA LYS A 147 5.41 -2.45 41.23
C LYS A 147 5.39 -3.22 39.92
N ALA A 148 6.03 -2.68 38.91
CA ALA A 148 6.34 -3.34 37.65
C ALA A 148 7.87 -3.55 37.55
N LYS A 149 8.30 -4.50 36.73
CA LYS A 149 9.72 -4.68 36.38
C LYS A 149 9.87 -5.25 34.97
N ARG A 150 10.99 -4.92 34.33
CA ARG A 150 11.44 -5.47 33.05
C ARG A 150 12.62 -6.40 33.31
N ASN A 151 12.55 -7.64 32.86
CA ASN A 151 13.67 -8.58 32.89
C ASN A 151 14.11 -8.88 31.46
N GLU A 152 15.41 -8.88 31.20
CA GLU A 152 16.00 -9.15 29.89
C GLU A 152 16.92 -10.37 29.97
N SER A 153 16.86 -11.24 28.95
CA SER A 153 17.64 -12.47 28.86
C SER A 153 18.66 -12.38 27.72
N GLU A 154 19.95 -12.52 28.04
CA GLU A 154 21.05 -12.51 27.05
C GLU A 154 21.01 -13.71 26.09
N THR A 155 20.36 -14.82 26.47
CA THR A 155 20.22 -16.03 25.62
C THR A 155 19.05 -15.96 24.64
N GLY A 156 18.10 -15.05 24.87
CA GLY A 156 16.91 -14.86 24.02
C GLY A 156 17.25 -14.22 22.67
N THR A 157 18.20 -13.29 22.63
CA THR A 157 18.58 -12.54 21.43
C THR A 157 19.06 -13.46 20.31
N SER A 158 19.85 -14.49 20.65
CA SER A 158 20.32 -15.49 19.69
C SER A 158 19.21 -16.46 19.24
N HIS A 159 18.26 -16.80 20.11
CA HIS A 159 17.11 -17.63 19.75
C HIS A 159 16.13 -16.89 18.84
N VAL A 160 15.92 -15.58 19.04
CA VAL A 160 15.05 -14.77 18.18
C VAL A 160 15.60 -14.63 16.77
N VAL A 161 16.91 -14.50 16.60
CA VAL A 161 17.53 -14.49 15.27
C VAL A 161 17.29 -15.82 14.54
N VAL A 162 17.43 -16.95 15.24
CA VAL A 162 17.14 -18.28 14.67
C VAL A 162 15.66 -18.44 14.33
N LEU A 163 14.75 -18.04 15.22
CA LEU A 163 13.31 -18.11 14.99
C LEU A 163 12.84 -17.18 13.86
N LEU A 164 13.43 -15.99 13.70
CA LEU A 164 13.13 -15.08 12.59
C LEU A 164 13.63 -15.63 11.25
N LEU A 165 14.80 -16.29 11.22
CA LEU A 165 15.31 -16.98 10.04
C LEU A 165 14.47 -18.20 9.68
N ASP A 166 14.11 -19.03 10.67
CA ASP A 166 13.24 -20.18 10.48
C ASP A 166 11.84 -19.76 10.03
N TYR A 167 11.31 -18.66 10.59
CA TYR A 167 10.02 -18.11 10.19
C TYR A 167 10.04 -17.49 8.79
N ALA A 168 11.08 -16.74 8.42
CA ALA A 168 11.28 -16.26 7.04
C ALA A 168 11.39 -17.44 6.05
N THR A 169 12.07 -18.51 6.47
CA THR A 169 12.21 -19.75 5.69
C THR A 169 10.88 -20.50 5.60
N GLN A 170 10.08 -20.51 6.67
CA GLN A 170 8.79 -21.19 6.71
C GLN A 170 7.75 -20.39 5.92
N LEU A 171 7.68 -19.06 6.03
CA LEU A 171 6.87 -18.19 5.16
C LEU A 171 7.19 -18.38 3.67
N ALA A 172 8.48 -18.56 3.33
CA ALA A 172 8.89 -18.90 1.97
C ALA A 172 8.39 -20.30 1.52
N GLN A 173 8.10 -21.21 2.45
CA GLN A 173 7.64 -22.58 2.19
C GLN A 173 6.11 -22.78 2.33
N THR A 174 5.41 -22.05 3.21
CA THR A 174 3.95 -22.07 3.40
C THR A 174 3.22 -21.03 2.55
N THR A 175 3.85 -20.51 1.49
CA THR A 175 3.10 -19.85 0.42
C THR A 175 2.19 -20.91 -0.21
N THR A 176 0.97 -21.00 0.31
CA THR A 176 -0.16 -21.55 -0.44
C THR A 176 -0.28 -20.67 -1.68
N VAL A 177 0.33 -21.13 -2.77
CA VAL A 177 0.11 -20.56 -4.09
C VAL A 177 -1.33 -20.88 -4.42
N ILE A 178 -2.25 -20.00 -4.01
CA ILE A 178 -3.49 -19.86 -4.74
C ILE A 178 -3.03 -19.41 -6.11
N HIS A 179 -3.03 -20.33 -7.07
CA HIS A 179 -2.97 -19.96 -8.47
C HIS A 179 -4.28 -19.24 -8.77
N VAL A 180 -4.34 -17.98 -8.37
CA VAL A 180 -5.20 -17.01 -9.01
C VAL A 180 -4.64 -16.97 -10.41
N THR A 181 -5.39 -17.46 -11.40
CA THR A 181 -5.20 -17.00 -12.77
C THR A 181 -5.09 -15.49 -12.68
N SER A 182 -3.89 -14.96 -12.90
CA SER A 182 -3.48 -13.65 -12.39
C SER A 182 -4.59 -12.64 -12.67
N THR A 183 -5.01 -11.89 -11.66
CA THR A 183 -5.78 -10.68 -11.92
C THR A 183 -4.88 -9.79 -12.77
N PRO A 184 -5.20 -9.55 -14.05
CA PRO A 184 -4.36 -8.70 -14.89
C PRO A 184 -4.37 -7.30 -14.26
N GLY A 185 -3.26 -6.88 -13.65
CA GLY A 185 -3.12 -5.54 -13.06
C GLY A 185 -2.58 -5.44 -11.62
N LEU A 186 -1.90 -6.44 -11.05
CA LEU A 186 -1.08 -6.22 -9.83
C LEU A 186 0.41 -6.50 -10.05
N GLU A 187 0.80 -6.77 -11.29
CA GLU A 187 2.20 -6.94 -11.69
C GLU A 187 2.91 -5.58 -11.70
N LEU A 188 4.16 -5.58 -11.24
CA LEU A 188 5.02 -4.41 -11.35
C LEU A 188 5.44 -4.23 -12.83
N PRO A 189 5.68 -3.00 -13.29
CA PRO A 189 6.07 -2.78 -14.68
C PRO A 189 7.36 -3.52 -15.03
N THR A 190 7.35 -4.26 -16.13
CA THR A 190 8.48 -5.10 -16.56
C THR A 190 9.78 -4.33 -16.82
N GLN A 191 9.67 -3.03 -17.11
CA GLN A 191 10.81 -2.15 -17.33
C GLN A 191 11.49 -1.67 -16.04
N TRP A 192 10.92 -1.97 -14.86
CA TRP A 192 11.53 -1.58 -13.59
C TRP A 192 12.81 -2.37 -13.32
N GLU A 193 13.81 -1.67 -12.80
CA GLU A 193 15.00 -2.30 -12.25
C GLU A 193 14.67 -3.02 -10.94
N PRO A 194 15.48 -4.04 -10.55
CA PRO A 194 15.41 -4.62 -9.21
C PRO A 194 15.39 -3.53 -8.12
N MET A 195 14.48 -3.72 -7.16
CA MET A 195 14.30 -2.80 -6.05
C MET A 195 15.23 -3.11 -4.87
N ASP A 196 15.85 -4.29 -4.82
CA ASP A 196 16.82 -4.70 -3.79
C ASP A 196 16.36 -4.44 -2.34
N GLY A 197 15.07 -4.68 -2.07
CA GLY A 197 14.45 -4.47 -0.74
C GLY A 197 14.01 -3.02 -0.46
N GLN A 198 14.25 -2.07 -1.37
CA GLN A 198 13.83 -0.68 -1.23
C GLN A 198 12.33 -0.53 -1.52
N VAL A 199 11.67 0.33 -0.76
CA VAL A 199 10.24 0.66 -0.94
C VAL A 199 10.01 1.75 -2.01
N PHE A 200 11.07 2.47 -2.37
CA PHE A 200 11.10 3.52 -3.37
C PHE A 200 12.50 3.62 -3.98
N LYS A 201 12.58 3.76 -5.31
CA LYS A 201 13.84 3.92 -6.05
C LYS A 201 13.61 4.89 -7.21
N THR A 202 14.55 5.82 -7.41
CA THR A 202 14.64 6.61 -8.63
C THR A 202 15.72 6.03 -9.54
N VAL A 203 15.41 5.85 -10.81
CA VAL A 203 16.32 5.31 -11.82
C VAL A 203 16.57 6.36 -12.87
N GLU A 204 17.79 6.90 -12.94
CA GLU A 204 18.16 7.83 -14.00
C GLU A 204 18.22 7.11 -15.36
N LEU A 205 17.41 7.56 -16.31
CA LEU A 205 17.31 6.95 -17.62
C LEU A 205 18.49 7.38 -18.50
N HIS A 206 19.10 6.41 -19.17
CA HIS A 206 20.15 6.69 -20.14
C HIS A 206 19.59 7.52 -21.31
N PRO A 207 20.23 8.64 -21.74
CA PRO A 207 19.70 9.53 -22.79
C PRO A 207 19.41 8.84 -24.13
N ASN A 208 20.16 7.78 -24.46
CA ASN A 208 19.96 7.02 -25.71
C ASN A 208 18.89 5.92 -25.60
N SER A 209 18.26 5.73 -24.43
CA SER A 209 17.22 4.71 -24.26
C SER A 209 15.91 5.11 -24.95
N PRO A 210 15.13 4.16 -25.52
CA PRO A 210 13.82 4.46 -26.10
C PRO A 210 12.84 5.12 -25.12
N GLU A 211 12.93 4.73 -23.85
CA GLU A 211 12.13 5.28 -22.76
C GLU A 211 12.43 6.76 -22.52
N TYR A 212 13.72 7.11 -22.34
CA TYR A 212 14.14 8.52 -22.22
C TYR A 212 13.66 9.34 -23.41
N GLN A 213 13.90 8.85 -24.63
CA GLN A 213 13.56 9.58 -25.87
C GLN A 213 12.05 9.81 -26.00
N THR A 214 11.23 8.88 -25.51
CA THR A 214 9.77 9.01 -25.50
C THR A 214 9.33 10.11 -24.54
N VAL A 215 9.82 10.09 -23.29
CA VAL A 215 9.49 11.10 -22.27
C VAL A 215 10.01 12.48 -22.70
N ALA A 216 11.26 12.57 -23.17
CA ALA A 216 11.89 13.78 -23.65
C ALA A 216 11.11 14.40 -24.83
N ARG A 217 10.72 13.60 -25.83
CA ARG A 217 9.94 14.07 -26.97
C ARG A 217 8.59 14.65 -26.55
N GLY A 218 7.91 14.00 -25.60
CA GLY A 218 6.65 14.51 -25.03
C GLY A 218 6.84 15.87 -24.38
N PHE A 219 7.83 16.00 -23.50
CA PHE A 219 8.16 17.26 -22.82
C PHE A 219 8.51 18.38 -23.83
N LEU A 220 9.46 18.12 -24.73
CA LEU A 220 9.99 19.10 -25.69
C LEU A 220 9.00 19.53 -26.77
N LYS A 221 7.88 18.79 -26.92
CA LYS A 221 6.78 19.16 -27.82
C LYS A 221 6.25 20.56 -27.49
N THR A 222 6.20 20.92 -26.21
CA THR A 222 5.66 22.21 -25.76
C THR A 222 6.65 23.01 -24.92
N ALA A 223 7.46 22.37 -24.08
CA ALA A 223 8.43 23.03 -23.24
C ALA A 223 9.75 23.29 -24.01
N LYS A 224 10.26 24.53 -23.96
CA LYS A 224 11.50 24.95 -24.63
C LYS A 224 12.65 25.10 -23.64
N PHE A 225 13.03 23.99 -23.02
CA PHE A 225 14.08 23.93 -22.00
C PHE A 225 15.10 22.83 -22.33
N ASN A 226 16.28 22.92 -21.73
CA ASN A 226 17.28 21.88 -21.80
C ASN A 226 17.05 20.85 -20.68
N ILE A 227 16.77 19.59 -21.06
CA ILE A 227 16.65 18.48 -20.12
C ILE A 227 18.04 18.15 -19.56
N GLN A 228 18.18 18.12 -18.24
CA GLN A 228 19.40 17.66 -17.57
C GLN A 228 19.35 16.16 -17.32
N LYS A 229 18.23 15.66 -16.78
CA LYS A 229 18.00 14.23 -16.55
C LYS A 229 16.51 13.90 -16.49
N ILE A 230 16.21 12.63 -16.72
CA ILE A 230 14.88 12.03 -16.55
C ILE A 230 15.05 10.82 -15.65
N GLU A 231 14.32 10.79 -14.54
CA GLU A 231 14.37 9.70 -13.57
C GLU A 231 13.04 8.97 -13.59
N ARG A 232 13.05 7.65 -13.82
CA ARG A 232 11.88 6.80 -13.60
C ARG A 232 11.68 6.60 -12.11
N MET A 233 10.45 6.80 -11.66
CA MET A 233 10.07 6.57 -10.27
C MET A 233 9.58 5.12 -10.14
N GLN A 234 10.14 4.37 -9.19
CA GLN A 234 9.73 3.01 -8.89
C GLN A 234 9.21 2.94 -7.45
N HIS A 235 7.89 2.91 -7.30
CA HIS A 235 7.24 2.82 -5.99
C HIS A 235 6.16 1.73 -5.99
N PRO A 236 6.46 0.49 -5.54
CA PRO A 236 5.54 -0.64 -5.64
C PRO A 236 4.15 -0.41 -5.03
N PHE A 237 4.07 0.26 -3.86
CA PHE A 237 2.78 0.51 -3.20
C PHE A 237 1.90 1.52 -3.94
N GLN A 238 2.47 2.66 -4.37
CA GLN A 238 1.76 3.63 -5.21
C GLN A 238 1.33 3.01 -6.55
N TRP A 239 2.18 2.21 -7.19
CA TRP A 239 1.81 1.51 -8.44
C TRP A 239 0.62 0.57 -8.24
N LYS A 240 0.61 -0.20 -7.14
CA LYS A 240 -0.51 -1.07 -6.80
C LYS A 240 -1.79 -0.28 -6.51
N ALA A 241 -1.70 0.80 -5.73
CA ALA A 241 -2.85 1.67 -5.45
C ALA A 241 -3.43 2.29 -6.74
N TYR A 242 -2.55 2.80 -7.60
CA TYR A 242 -2.90 3.29 -8.92
C TYR A 242 -3.58 2.23 -9.78
N THR A 243 -3.04 1.01 -9.82
CA THR A 243 -3.58 -0.03 -10.69
C THR A 243 -4.92 -0.58 -10.18
N LEU A 244 -5.12 -0.64 -8.85
CA LEU A 244 -6.45 -0.91 -8.27
C LEU A 244 -7.45 0.20 -8.61
N CYS A 245 -7.02 1.47 -8.55
CA CYS A 245 -7.85 2.60 -8.98
C CYS A 245 -8.21 2.52 -10.47
N ARG A 246 -7.25 2.13 -11.31
CA ARG A 246 -7.44 1.88 -12.75
C ARG A 246 -8.48 0.80 -13.00
N GLN A 247 -8.40 -0.33 -12.30
CA GLN A 247 -9.38 -1.41 -12.40
C GLN A 247 -10.79 -0.94 -11.98
N ARG A 248 -10.89 -0.17 -10.88
CA ARG A 248 -12.16 0.41 -10.43
C ARG A 248 -12.78 1.34 -11.46
N ILE A 249 -12.00 2.24 -12.06
CA ILE A 249 -12.49 3.17 -13.11
C ILE A 249 -12.84 2.40 -14.38
N LEU A 250 -12.03 1.41 -14.77
CA LEU A 250 -12.30 0.54 -15.91
C LEU A 250 -13.60 -0.24 -15.74
N ALA A 251 -13.86 -0.79 -14.55
CA ALA A 251 -15.11 -1.49 -14.25
C ALA A 251 -16.31 -0.53 -14.28
N LYS A 252 -16.15 0.69 -13.76
CA LYS A 252 -17.21 1.71 -13.72
C LYS A 252 -17.58 2.24 -15.11
N ASN A 253 -16.59 2.47 -15.96
CA ASN A 253 -16.77 3.24 -17.21
C ASN A 253 -16.58 2.44 -18.49
N GLY A 254 -15.94 1.27 -18.42
CA GLY A 254 -15.45 0.54 -19.58
C GLY A 254 -14.15 1.10 -20.15
N PRO A 255 -13.52 0.37 -21.09
CA PRO A 255 -12.19 0.70 -21.62
C PRO A 255 -12.13 2.02 -22.40
N THR A 256 -13.21 2.38 -23.08
CA THR A 256 -13.30 3.63 -23.87
C THR A 256 -13.17 4.87 -23.01
N ASP A 257 -13.64 4.80 -21.75
CA ASP A 257 -13.75 5.92 -20.83
C ASP A 257 -12.83 5.76 -19.60
N LEU A 258 -11.74 4.98 -19.72
CA LEU A 258 -10.71 4.89 -18.69
C LEU A 258 -9.94 6.21 -18.55
N GLY A 259 -9.66 6.86 -19.69
CA GLY A 259 -8.98 8.15 -19.72
C GLY A 259 -7.57 8.12 -19.12
N GLU A 260 -6.81 7.03 -19.30
CA GLU A 260 -5.42 6.94 -18.87
C GLU A 260 -4.54 7.85 -19.74
N LYS A 261 -3.94 8.89 -19.14
CA LYS A 261 -3.15 9.90 -19.84
C LYS A 261 -1.83 10.15 -19.13
N SER A 262 -0.78 10.38 -19.91
CA SER A 262 0.48 10.95 -19.42
C SER A 262 0.34 12.48 -19.39
N LEU A 263 0.39 13.08 -18.19
CA LEU A 263 0.19 14.51 -17.95
C LEU A 263 1.30 15.11 -17.08
N TYR A 264 1.40 16.44 -17.04
CA TYR A 264 2.50 17.16 -16.41
C TYR A 264 2.09 17.84 -15.09
N HIS A 265 2.95 17.76 -14.08
CA HIS A 265 2.76 18.43 -12.79
C HIS A 265 4.07 19.14 -12.37
N GLY A 266 4.07 20.47 -12.41
CA GLY A 266 5.20 21.29 -11.98
C GLY A 266 5.14 21.55 -10.49
N THR A 267 6.25 21.40 -9.79
CA THR A 267 6.32 21.55 -8.32
C THR A 267 7.71 22.00 -7.89
N SER A 268 7.88 22.45 -6.64
CA SER A 268 9.19 22.86 -6.14
C SER A 268 10.09 21.65 -5.85
N ALA A 269 11.40 21.88 -5.72
CA ALA A 269 12.34 20.82 -5.37
C ALA A 269 12.01 20.18 -4.02
N GLU A 270 11.56 20.98 -3.05
CA GLU A 270 11.17 20.54 -1.71
C GLU A 270 9.95 19.61 -1.78
N SER A 271 8.95 19.96 -2.59
CA SER A 271 7.74 19.17 -2.76
C SER A 271 7.95 17.88 -3.56
N CYS A 272 8.99 17.79 -4.40
CA CYS A 272 9.31 16.57 -5.15
C CYS A 272 9.59 15.39 -4.21
N ASN A 273 10.35 15.60 -3.13
CA ASN A 273 10.62 14.50 -2.20
C ASN A 273 9.35 13.95 -1.54
N SER A 274 8.43 14.83 -1.13
CA SER A 274 7.15 14.43 -0.54
C SER A 274 6.25 13.70 -1.52
N ILE A 275 6.16 14.17 -2.77
CA ILE A 275 5.33 13.52 -3.80
C ILE A 275 5.92 12.17 -4.20
N GLY A 276 7.24 12.09 -4.36
CA GLY A 276 7.93 10.84 -4.74
C GLY A 276 7.80 9.75 -3.67
N MET A 277 7.96 10.10 -2.39
CA MET A 277 7.91 9.15 -1.28
C MET A 277 6.48 8.79 -0.82
N ASP A 278 5.49 9.66 -1.02
CA ASP A 278 4.11 9.41 -0.58
C ASP A 278 3.12 9.36 -1.74
N ARG A 279 2.59 10.51 -2.19
CA ARG A 279 1.65 10.63 -3.32
C ARG A 279 1.34 12.08 -3.65
N PHE A 280 0.62 12.28 -4.75
CA PHE A 280 -0.10 13.52 -5.00
C PHE A 280 -1.21 13.70 -3.96
N ASN A 281 -0.98 14.57 -2.97
CA ASN A 281 -1.92 14.77 -1.87
C ASN A 281 -2.76 16.04 -2.08
N ARG A 282 -4.07 15.85 -2.29
CA ARG A 282 -5.01 16.96 -2.51
C ARG A 282 -5.16 17.89 -1.30
N SER A 283 -4.70 17.52 -0.11
CA SER A 283 -4.76 18.38 1.08
C SER A 283 -3.86 19.62 0.93
N PHE A 284 -2.92 19.61 -0.03
CA PHE A 284 -2.14 20.77 -0.43
C PHE A 284 -2.79 21.59 -1.56
N ALA A 285 -3.98 21.19 -2.06
CA ALA A 285 -4.70 21.93 -3.07
C ALA A 285 -5.09 23.33 -2.56
N GLY A 286 -4.95 24.34 -3.43
CA GLY A 286 -5.31 25.73 -3.11
C GLY A 286 -4.16 26.63 -2.67
N GLN A 287 -2.92 26.13 -2.57
CA GLN A 287 -1.72 26.98 -2.43
C GLN A 287 -1.53 27.93 -3.64
N HIS A 288 -2.08 27.55 -4.79
CA HIS A 288 -2.24 28.38 -5.97
C HIS A 288 -3.72 28.34 -6.38
N ALA A 289 -4.31 29.48 -6.76
CA ALA A 289 -5.75 29.67 -6.99
C ALA A 289 -6.44 28.46 -7.66
N ALA A 290 -7.24 27.72 -6.88
CA ALA A 290 -7.90 26.49 -7.31
C ALA A 290 -9.17 26.80 -8.13
N MET A 291 -9.01 27.24 -9.39
CA MET A 291 -10.12 27.75 -10.22
C MET A 291 -11.16 26.70 -10.61
N TYR A 292 -10.78 25.43 -10.72
CA TYR A 292 -11.63 24.35 -11.24
C TYR A 292 -11.97 23.29 -10.18
N GLY A 293 -11.57 23.51 -8.93
CA GLY A 293 -11.85 22.63 -7.79
C GLY A 293 -10.63 22.37 -6.92
N LYS A 294 -10.86 21.91 -5.69
CA LYS A 294 -9.84 21.62 -4.68
C LYS A 294 -9.28 20.21 -4.83
N GLY A 295 -8.61 19.98 -5.95
CA GLY A 295 -7.93 18.73 -6.27
C GLY A 295 -6.50 18.94 -6.73
N VAL A 296 -5.88 17.88 -7.25
CA VAL A 296 -4.53 17.94 -7.81
C VAL A 296 -4.61 18.22 -9.31
N TYR A 297 -3.86 19.23 -9.76
CA TYR A 297 -3.89 19.74 -11.13
C TYR A 297 -2.80 19.11 -11.99
N PHE A 298 -3.15 18.72 -13.21
CA PHE A 298 -2.25 18.16 -14.20
C PHE A 298 -2.47 18.85 -15.54
N ALA A 299 -1.40 19.34 -16.17
CA ALA A 299 -1.48 19.99 -17.48
C ALA A 299 -1.26 18.98 -18.61
N VAL A 300 -1.92 19.21 -19.74
CA VAL A 300 -1.69 18.47 -20.98
C VAL A 300 -0.37 18.91 -21.63
N ASN A 301 -0.03 20.19 -21.52
CA ASN A 301 1.18 20.76 -22.10
C ASN A 301 2.24 21.01 -21.02
N ALA A 302 3.42 20.43 -21.18
CA ALA A 302 4.55 20.59 -20.28
C ALA A 302 4.94 22.06 -20.07
N ALA A 303 4.82 22.90 -21.10
CA ALA A 303 5.11 24.33 -21.01
C ALA A 303 4.32 25.04 -19.89
N TYR A 304 3.06 24.65 -19.68
CA TYR A 304 2.23 25.22 -18.62
C TYR A 304 2.77 24.83 -17.25
N SER A 305 3.01 23.54 -17.02
CA SER A 305 3.59 23.06 -15.76
C SER A 305 5.02 23.58 -15.53
N ALA A 306 5.77 23.87 -16.60
CA ALA A 306 7.11 24.45 -16.50
C ALA A 306 7.13 25.91 -16.02
N SER A 307 6.01 26.64 -16.02
CA SER A 307 5.92 27.95 -15.34
C SER A 307 5.75 27.82 -13.81
N TYR A 308 5.42 26.63 -13.31
CA TYR A 308 5.33 26.32 -11.88
C TYR A 308 6.64 25.74 -11.35
N GLY A 309 6.76 25.67 -10.02
CA GLY A 309 7.97 25.23 -9.32
C GLY A 309 9.09 26.28 -9.39
N ALA A 310 9.58 26.73 -8.23
CA ALA A 310 10.75 27.59 -8.20
C ALA A 310 11.99 26.79 -8.67
N PRO A 311 12.91 27.41 -9.44
CA PRO A 311 14.21 26.82 -9.66
C PRO A 311 14.94 26.64 -8.32
N ASP A 312 15.70 25.56 -8.19
CA ASP A 312 16.56 25.35 -7.03
C ASP A 312 17.80 26.29 -7.05
N ALA A 313 18.68 26.16 -6.06
CA ALA A 313 19.90 26.96 -5.96
C ALA A 313 20.84 26.82 -7.17
N SER A 314 20.72 25.75 -7.97
CA SER A 314 21.48 25.54 -9.20
C SER A 314 20.80 26.12 -10.45
N GLY A 315 19.61 26.74 -10.29
CA GLY A 315 18.78 27.21 -11.40
C GLY A 315 17.93 26.11 -12.04
N SER A 316 17.94 24.90 -11.50
CA SER A 316 17.27 23.74 -12.11
C SER A 316 15.82 23.63 -11.64
N LYS A 317 14.92 23.37 -12.58
CA LYS A 317 13.49 23.13 -12.32
C LYS A 317 13.16 21.65 -12.39
N ARG A 318 12.08 21.26 -11.70
CA ARG A 318 11.60 19.87 -11.66
C ARG A 318 10.12 19.81 -12.00
N MET A 319 9.74 18.75 -12.72
CA MET A 319 8.34 18.43 -12.93
C MET A 319 8.13 16.93 -13.02
N TYR A 320 6.96 16.47 -12.60
CA TYR A 320 6.53 15.11 -12.84
C TYR A 320 5.85 14.97 -14.21
N VAL A 321 6.12 13.83 -14.83
CA VAL A 321 5.27 13.22 -15.85
C VAL A 321 4.52 12.09 -15.14
N ALA A 322 3.21 12.21 -15.04
CA ALA A 322 2.37 11.29 -14.27
C ALA A 322 1.38 10.56 -15.17
N LEU A 323 1.14 9.28 -14.89
CA LEU A 323 -0.02 8.57 -15.41
C LEU A 323 -1.23 8.99 -14.59
N VAL A 324 -2.26 9.52 -15.26
CA VAL A 324 -3.46 10.06 -14.62
C VAL A 324 -4.70 9.41 -15.23
N LEU A 325 -5.57 8.90 -14.36
CA LEU A 325 -6.85 8.31 -14.74
C LEU A 325 -7.92 9.41 -14.81
N THR A 326 -8.07 10.03 -15.98
CA THR A 326 -9.02 11.14 -16.15
C THR A 326 -10.47 10.68 -16.19
N GLY A 327 -10.71 9.42 -16.56
CA GLY A 327 -12.03 8.84 -16.71
C GLY A 327 -12.99 9.71 -17.54
N ARG A 328 -14.26 9.74 -17.17
CA ARG A 328 -15.22 10.74 -17.67
C ARG A 328 -15.03 12.05 -16.91
N TYR A 329 -15.05 13.16 -17.63
CA TYR A 329 -14.81 14.48 -17.06
C TYR A 329 -15.86 15.52 -17.45
N THR A 330 -15.93 16.58 -16.66
CA THR A 330 -16.78 17.76 -16.90
C THR A 330 -16.06 19.05 -16.48
N VAL A 331 -16.60 20.22 -16.84
CA VAL A 331 -16.01 21.51 -16.46
C VAL A 331 -16.07 21.72 -14.95
N GLY A 332 -14.93 22.06 -14.36
CA GLY A 332 -14.78 22.28 -12.92
C GLY A 332 -15.14 23.70 -12.48
N GLN A 333 -15.32 23.87 -11.17
CA GLN A 333 -15.53 25.17 -10.53
C GLN A 333 -14.81 25.24 -9.18
N ALA A 334 -14.40 26.44 -8.77
CA ALA A 334 -13.51 26.64 -7.64
C ALA A 334 -14.00 26.06 -6.29
N SER A 335 -15.32 26.03 -6.08
CA SER A 335 -15.94 25.54 -4.84
C SER A 335 -15.96 24.01 -4.71
N MET A 336 -15.65 23.27 -5.78
CA MET A 336 -15.79 21.81 -5.81
C MET A 336 -14.74 21.12 -4.92
N ASN A 337 -15.19 20.24 -4.03
CA ASN A 337 -14.32 19.34 -3.25
C ASN A 337 -14.30 17.91 -3.83
N ALA A 338 -15.13 17.63 -4.83
CA ALA A 338 -15.23 16.37 -5.57
C ALA A 338 -15.89 16.65 -6.94
N PRO A 339 -15.69 15.79 -7.96
CA PRO A 339 -16.38 15.92 -9.23
C PRO A 339 -17.91 15.80 -9.04
N PRO A 340 -18.74 16.49 -9.84
CA PRO A 340 -20.18 16.43 -9.68
C PRO A 340 -20.76 15.06 -10.13
N PRO A 341 -22.01 14.75 -9.72
CA PRO A 341 -22.77 13.63 -10.28
C PRO A 341 -22.96 13.74 -11.80
N ARG A 342 -23.04 12.61 -12.50
CA ARG A 342 -23.30 12.55 -13.96
C ARG A 342 -24.78 12.62 -14.31
N GLY A 343 -25.65 12.32 -13.35
CA GLY A 343 -27.10 12.29 -13.51
C GLY A 343 -27.82 12.36 -12.17
N ALA A 344 -28.99 11.71 -12.10
CA ALA A 344 -29.83 11.73 -10.91
C ALA A 344 -29.25 10.95 -9.72
N ASP A 345 -28.45 9.90 -9.98
CA ASP A 345 -27.76 9.15 -8.94
C ASP A 345 -26.56 9.95 -8.40
N PRO A 346 -26.57 10.39 -7.12
CA PRO A 346 -25.49 11.18 -6.55
C PRO A 346 -24.20 10.39 -6.30
N THR A 347 -24.26 9.06 -6.34
CA THR A 347 -23.11 8.17 -6.18
C THR A 347 -22.35 7.99 -7.51
N ASP A 348 -23.04 8.14 -8.65
CA ASP A 348 -22.40 8.11 -9.96
C ASP A 348 -21.81 9.48 -10.35
N ARG A 349 -20.54 9.66 -10.01
CA ARG A 349 -19.79 10.90 -10.27
C ARG A 349 -18.85 10.81 -11.45
N PHE A 350 -18.58 11.96 -12.06
CA PHE A 350 -17.42 12.13 -12.95
C PHE A 350 -16.13 11.74 -12.22
N ASP A 351 -15.09 11.38 -12.97
CA ASP A 351 -13.81 10.91 -12.43
C ASP A 351 -12.83 12.06 -12.22
N SER A 352 -12.93 13.10 -13.05
CA SER A 352 -12.12 14.32 -12.96
C SER A 352 -12.89 15.53 -13.46
N VAL A 353 -12.32 16.71 -13.30
CA VAL A 353 -12.84 17.95 -13.90
C VAL A 353 -11.77 18.66 -14.73
N VAL A 354 -12.20 19.51 -15.64
CA VAL A 354 -11.32 20.19 -16.62
C VAL A 354 -11.60 21.69 -16.68
N ASN A 355 -10.67 22.44 -17.29
CA ASN A 355 -10.86 23.86 -17.55
C ASN A 355 -11.89 24.15 -18.65
N LYS A 356 -11.97 23.27 -19.67
CA LYS A 356 -12.90 23.40 -20.79
C LYS A 356 -13.28 22.01 -21.33
N GLN A 357 -14.53 21.86 -21.76
CA GLN A 357 -15.08 20.54 -22.13
C GLN A 357 -14.41 19.95 -23.38
N GLN A 358 -14.20 20.77 -24.41
CA GLN A 358 -13.59 20.35 -25.65
C GLN A 358 -12.09 20.64 -25.62
N GLN A 359 -11.27 19.62 -25.90
CA GLN A 359 -9.80 19.71 -25.91
C GLN A 359 -9.23 20.33 -24.62
N PRO A 360 -9.48 19.72 -23.44
CA PRO A 360 -9.02 20.26 -22.17
C PRO A 360 -7.51 20.47 -22.15
N ASP A 361 -7.05 21.56 -21.53
CA ASP A 361 -5.61 21.84 -21.36
C ASP A 361 -5.09 21.33 -20.01
N MET A 362 -6.00 21.02 -19.09
CA MET A 362 -5.68 20.52 -17.76
C MET A 362 -6.82 19.64 -17.22
N PHE A 363 -6.43 18.76 -16.30
CA PHE A 363 -7.32 17.90 -15.54
C PHE A 363 -7.08 18.11 -14.04
N VAL A 364 -8.14 18.00 -13.27
CA VAL A 364 -8.10 18.04 -11.81
C VAL A 364 -8.73 16.75 -11.27
N ILE A 365 -7.95 16.00 -10.51
CA ILE A 365 -8.38 14.77 -9.83
C ILE A 365 -8.59 15.01 -8.34
N PHE A 366 -9.45 14.19 -7.73
CA PHE A 366 -9.84 14.36 -6.33
C PHE A 366 -9.56 13.11 -5.47
N HIS A 367 -9.05 12.03 -6.07
CA HIS A 367 -8.53 10.88 -5.34
C HIS A 367 -7.04 10.73 -5.60
N ASP A 368 -6.28 10.56 -4.53
CA ASP A 368 -4.81 10.61 -4.55
C ASP A 368 -4.24 9.44 -5.38
N ASP A 369 -4.90 8.28 -5.33
CA ASP A 369 -4.52 7.08 -6.09
C ASP A 369 -4.97 7.11 -7.57
N GLN A 370 -5.56 8.21 -8.07
CA GLN A 370 -5.88 8.37 -9.51
C GLN A 370 -4.66 8.77 -10.35
N ALA A 371 -3.52 9.06 -9.73
CA ALA A 371 -2.29 9.41 -10.44
C ALA A 371 -1.07 8.66 -9.89
N TYR A 372 -0.17 8.29 -10.79
CA TYR A 372 1.13 7.72 -10.47
C TYR A 372 2.25 8.62 -11.02
N PRO A 373 3.16 9.15 -10.19
CA PRO A 373 4.30 9.93 -10.68
C PRO A 373 5.28 8.98 -11.38
N GLU A 374 5.23 8.89 -12.70
CA GLU A 374 5.98 7.88 -13.46
C GLU A 374 7.43 8.31 -13.70
N TYR A 375 7.64 9.58 -14.04
CA TYR A 375 8.97 10.16 -14.26
C TYR A 375 9.11 11.52 -13.59
N LEU A 376 10.32 11.84 -13.13
CA LEU A 376 10.75 13.17 -12.73
C LEU A 376 11.72 13.74 -13.78
N VAL A 377 11.36 14.87 -14.38
CA VAL A 377 12.20 15.58 -15.35
C VAL A 377 12.86 16.76 -14.66
N THR A 378 14.20 16.81 -14.69
CA THR A 378 14.97 17.96 -14.24
C THR A 378 15.49 18.73 -15.45
N PHE A 379 15.24 20.04 -15.52
CA PHE A 379 15.49 20.86 -16.70
C PHE A 379 15.90 22.31 -16.35
N LYS A 380 16.46 23.03 -17.32
CA LYS A 380 16.86 24.45 -17.18
C LYS A 380 16.67 25.25 -18.46
#